data_AF-A0A9D6S637-F1
#
_entry.id   AF-A0A9D6S637-F1
#
_cell.length_a   1.000
_cell.length_b   1.000
_cell.length_c   1.000
_cell.angle_alpha   90.00
_cell.angle_beta   90.00
_cell.angle_gamma   90.00
#
_symmetry.space_group_name_H-M   'P 1'
#
loop_
_entity.id
_entity.type
_entity.pdbx_description
1 polymer ?
#
loop_
_entity_poly.entity_id
_entity_poly.type
_entity_poly.pdbx_seq_one_letter_code
_entity_poly.pdbx_strand_id
1 'polypeptide(L)'
;MKIHQRYLFRLFQELKIALPIFFAIFLTINLFIGKTDFEKNKDTQNHEALAADLLKTNQIAEAEREARAVDSPLLSQIEKVKTQPEKIQEAILFWQKVTDQFPNYRDAYLKLAILSRQLNRTFDAQKFLNKALEIDPNSEVAKKLSSLL
;
A
#
# COMPACT_ATOMS: atom_id res chain seq x y z
N MET A 1 -42.22 48.53 -42.29
CA MET A 1 -42.35 47.08 -42.00
C MET A 1 -41.33 46.16 -42.68
N LYS A 2 -40.49 46.62 -43.64
CA LYS A 2 -39.48 45.75 -44.33
C LYS A 2 -38.12 45.62 -43.61
N ILE A 3 -37.79 46.55 -42.71
CA ILE A 3 -36.49 46.59 -42.04
C ILE A 3 -36.42 45.54 -40.91
N HIS A 4 -37.46 45.43 -40.08
CA HIS A 4 -37.54 44.42 -39.01
C HIS A 4 -37.42 42.98 -39.51
N GLN A 5 -38.01 42.64 -40.66
CA GLN A 5 -37.89 41.29 -41.22
C GLN A 5 -36.47 40.95 -41.72
N ARG A 6 -35.70 41.94 -42.18
CA ARG A 6 -34.30 41.75 -42.57
C ARG A 6 -33.40 41.50 -41.36
N TYR A 7 -33.64 42.20 -40.25
CA TYR A 7 -32.93 41.93 -38.99
C TYR A 7 -33.25 40.53 -38.46
N LEU A 8 -34.53 40.14 -38.44
CA LEU A 8 -34.95 38.80 -38.03
C LEU A 8 -34.35 37.69 -38.90
N PHE A 9 -34.30 37.89 -40.22
CA PHE A 9 -33.70 36.92 -41.13
C PHE A 9 -32.18 36.79 -40.93
N ARG A 10 -31.48 37.90 -40.71
CA ARG A 10 -30.04 37.91 -40.42
C ARG A 10 -29.75 37.22 -39.08
N LEU A 11 -30.54 37.52 -38.05
CA LEU A 11 -30.44 36.89 -36.74
C LEU A 11 -30.65 35.37 -36.82
N PHE A 12 -31.60 34.93 -37.64
CA PHE A 12 -31.88 33.52 -37.88
C PHE A 12 -30.77 32.80 -38.66
N GLN A 13 -30.13 33.49 -39.62
CA GLN A 13 -28.95 32.94 -40.32
C GLN A 13 -27.74 32.83 -39.39
N GLU A 14 -27.49 33.82 -38.53
CA GLU A 14 -26.38 33.74 -37.58
C GLU A 14 -26.61 32.65 -36.53
N LEU A 15 -27.85 32.45 -36.07
CA LEU A 15 -28.19 31.36 -35.16
C LEU A 15 -27.94 29.97 -35.79
N LYS A 16 -28.26 29.81 -37.08
CA LYS A 16 -28.01 28.56 -37.84
C LYS A 16 -26.53 28.23 -37.99
N ILE A 17 -25.65 29.23 -38.00
CA ILE A 17 -24.21 29.05 -38.11
C ILE A 17 -23.59 28.87 -36.72
N ALA A 18 -24.06 29.62 -35.71
CA ALA A 18 -23.53 29.57 -34.36
C ALA A 18 -23.85 28.26 -33.62
N LEU A 19 -25.05 27.70 -33.80
CA LEU A 19 -25.47 26.48 -33.12
C LEU A 19 -24.59 25.25 -33.42
N PRO A 20 -24.27 24.91 -34.71
CA PRO A 20 -23.39 23.80 -35.01
C PRO A 20 -21.94 24.04 -34.57
N ILE A 21 -21.47 25.29 -34.57
CA ILE A 21 -20.14 25.64 -34.06
C ILE A 21 -20.08 25.39 -32.54
N PHE A 22 -21.08 25.84 -31.80
CA PHE A 22 -21.18 25.58 -30.36
C PHE A 22 -21.25 24.09 -30.05
N PHE A 23 -22.05 23.33 -30.81
CA PHE A 23 -22.12 21.88 -30.68
C PHE A 23 -20.78 21.19 -30.98
N ALA A 24 -20.07 21.63 -32.02
CA ALA A 24 -18.75 21.10 -32.36
C ALA A 24 -17.73 21.40 -31.25
N ILE A 25 -17.73 22.62 -30.69
CA ILE A 25 -16.88 22.99 -29.54
C ILE A 25 -17.23 22.17 -28.30
N PHE A 26 -18.52 21.99 -28.01
CA PHE A 26 -18.96 21.17 -26.89
C PHE A 26 -18.56 19.69 -27.06
N LEU A 27 -18.66 19.15 -28.28
CA LEU A 27 -18.26 17.79 -28.59
C LEU A 27 -16.74 17.60 -28.49
N THR A 28 -15.93 18.54 -28.98
CA THR A 28 -14.47 18.47 -28.89
C THR A 28 -14.00 18.62 -27.45
N ILE A 29 -14.62 19.50 -26.66
CA ILE A 29 -14.34 19.64 -25.22
C ILE A 29 -14.69 18.34 -24.48
N ASN A 30 -15.86 17.74 -24.73
CA ASN A 30 -16.25 16.49 -24.07
C ASN A 30 -15.39 15.30 -24.50
N LEU A 31 -14.97 15.22 -25.78
CA LEU A 31 -14.07 14.16 -26.25
C LEU A 31 -12.66 14.30 -25.65
N PHE A 32 -12.20 15.53 -25.42
CA PHE A 32 -10.86 15.80 -24.89
C PHE A 32 -10.80 15.63 -23.37
N ILE A 33 -11.77 16.19 -22.63
CA ILE A 33 -11.90 16.03 -21.17
C ILE A 33 -12.24 14.57 -20.82
N GLY A 34 -13.17 13.96 -21.58
CA GLY A 34 -13.64 12.61 -21.32
C GLY A 34 -12.59 11.52 -21.52
N LYS A 35 -11.57 11.73 -22.35
CA LYS A 35 -10.44 10.80 -22.48
C LYS A 35 -9.38 11.02 -21.41
N THR A 36 -9.01 12.27 -21.16
CA THR A 36 -7.85 12.59 -20.32
C THR A 36 -8.06 12.32 -18.83
N ASP A 37 -9.20 12.70 -18.26
CA ASP A 37 -9.46 12.50 -16.83
C ASP A 37 -9.98 11.08 -16.53
N PHE A 38 -10.77 10.50 -17.43
CA PHE A 38 -11.38 9.18 -17.21
C PHE A 38 -10.40 8.02 -17.44
N GLU A 39 -9.59 8.06 -18.52
CA GLU A 39 -8.58 7.01 -18.75
C GLU A 39 -7.49 7.06 -17.68
N LYS A 40 -7.00 8.27 -17.34
CA LYS A 40 -6.00 8.44 -16.27
C LYS A 40 -6.50 7.97 -14.91
N ASN A 41 -7.75 8.26 -14.54
CA ASN A 41 -8.33 7.79 -13.28
C ASN A 41 -8.50 6.26 -13.26
N LYS A 42 -8.96 5.67 -14.38
CA LYS A 42 -9.10 4.22 -14.51
C LYS A 42 -7.75 3.50 -14.41
N ASP A 43 -6.72 4.03 -15.07
CA ASP A 43 -5.37 3.46 -15.01
C ASP A 43 -4.78 3.62 -13.61
N THR A 44 -4.94 4.79 -12.99
CA THR A 44 -4.49 5.03 -11.61
C THR A 44 -5.15 4.07 -10.61
N GLN A 45 -6.47 3.89 -10.69
CA GLN A 45 -7.20 2.94 -9.85
C GLN A 45 -6.77 1.49 -10.10
N ASN A 46 -6.49 1.10 -11.35
CA ASN A 46 -6.04 -0.24 -11.68
C ASN A 46 -4.65 -0.52 -11.09
N HIS A 47 -3.70 0.40 -11.26
CA HIS A 47 -2.35 0.28 -10.72
C HIS A 47 -2.33 0.30 -9.18
N GLU A 48 -3.15 1.14 -8.55
CA GLU A 48 -3.26 1.20 -7.09
C GLU A 48 -3.92 -0.06 -6.52
N ALA A 49 -5.00 -0.55 -7.13
CA ALA A 49 -5.64 -1.80 -6.74
C ALA A 49 -4.69 -2.99 -6.90
N LEU A 50 -3.91 -3.02 -8.00
CA LEU A 50 -2.89 -4.03 -8.25
C LEU A 50 -1.77 -3.97 -7.20
N ALA A 51 -1.24 -2.80 -6.90
CA ALA A 51 -0.22 -2.62 -5.86
C ALA A 51 -0.70 -3.14 -4.49
N ALA A 52 -1.97 -2.89 -4.15
CA ALA A 52 -2.58 -3.41 -2.92
C ALA A 52 -2.73 -4.94 -2.91
N ASP A 53 -3.02 -5.56 -4.06
CA ASP A 53 -3.08 -7.03 -4.18
C ASP A 53 -1.70 -7.68 -4.12
N LEU A 54 -0.72 -7.09 -4.78
CA LEU A 54 0.70 -7.52 -4.73
C LEU A 54 1.26 -7.44 -3.30
N LEU A 55 0.90 -6.40 -2.55
CA LEU A 55 1.23 -6.29 -1.13
C LEU A 55 0.69 -7.48 -0.31
N LYS A 56 -0.57 -7.88 -0.55
CA LYS A 56 -1.20 -9.02 0.16
C LYS A 56 -0.56 -10.35 -0.20
N THR A 57 -0.08 -10.48 -1.44
CA THR A 57 0.60 -11.68 -1.93
C THR A 57 2.12 -11.67 -1.66
N ASN A 58 2.61 -10.70 -0.87
CA ASN A 58 4.02 -10.55 -0.50
C ASN A 58 4.98 -10.29 -1.68
N GLN A 59 4.48 -9.75 -2.79
CA GLN A 59 5.25 -9.37 -3.98
C GLN A 59 5.70 -7.90 -3.87
N ILE A 60 6.49 -7.61 -2.83
CA ILE A 60 6.79 -6.24 -2.39
C ILE A 60 7.49 -5.40 -3.47
N ALA A 61 8.41 -5.99 -4.24
CA ALA A 61 9.13 -5.27 -5.29
C ALA A 61 8.23 -4.83 -6.46
N GLU A 62 7.26 -5.67 -6.83
CA GLU A 62 6.29 -5.36 -7.87
C GLU A 62 5.26 -4.36 -7.35
N ALA A 63 4.76 -4.56 -6.12
CA ALA A 63 3.89 -3.61 -5.45
C ALA A 63 4.52 -2.21 -5.38
N GLU A 64 5.82 -2.12 -5.08
CA GLU A 64 6.58 -0.86 -5.04
C GLU A 64 6.65 -0.19 -6.42
N ARG A 65 6.87 -0.96 -7.49
CA ARG A 65 6.91 -0.42 -8.86
C ARG A 65 5.56 0.16 -9.29
N GLU A 66 4.49 -0.59 -9.07
CA GLU A 66 3.13 -0.19 -9.40
C GLU A 66 2.69 1.04 -8.59
N ALA A 67 2.97 1.05 -7.28
CA ALA A 67 2.67 2.19 -6.42
C ALA A 67 3.49 3.45 -6.79
N ARG A 68 4.75 3.30 -7.21
CA ARG A 68 5.60 4.42 -7.67
C ARG A 68 5.14 4.99 -9.01
N ALA A 69 4.61 4.16 -9.90
CA ALA A 69 4.15 4.59 -11.22
C ALA A 69 3.00 5.63 -11.13
N VAL A 70 2.25 5.59 -10.02
CA VAL A 70 1.08 6.46 -9.79
C VAL A 70 1.20 7.36 -8.55
N ASP A 71 2.39 7.44 -7.94
CA ASP A 71 2.63 8.18 -6.68
C ASP A 71 1.61 7.83 -5.57
N SER A 72 1.36 6.53 -5.39
CA SER A 72 0.34 6.05 -4.46
C SER A 72 0.72 6.30 -3.00
N PRO A 73 -0.25 6.66 -2.13
CA PRO A 73 -0.02 6.74 -0.69
C PRO A 73 0.43 5.41 -0.05
N LEU A 74 0.25 4.27 -0.75
CA LEU A 74 0.69 2.94 -0.32
C LEU A 74 2.21 2.81 -0.19
N LEU A 75 2.99 3.69 -0.81
CA LEU A 75 4.47 3.68 -0.70
C LEU A 75 4.95 3.70 0.74
N SER A 76 4.26 4.45 1.61
CA SER A 76 4.55 4.49 3.05
C SER A 76 4.39 3.12 3.73
N GLN A 77 3.38 2.35 3.33
CA GLN A 77 3.10 1.02 3.86
C GLN A 77 4.09 -0.01 3.30
N ILE A 78 4.38 0.08 2.00
CA ILE A 78 5.37 -0.75 1.32
C ILE A 78 6.75 -0.59 1.99
N GLU A 79 7.17 0.65 2.23
CA GLU A 79 8.44 0.95 2.89
C GLU A 79 8.49 0.40 4.32
N LYS A 80 7.38 0.50 5.06
CA LYS A 80 7.27 -0.10 6.39
C LYS A 80 7.43 -1.62 6.36
N VAL A 81 6.77 -2.31 5.41
CA VAL A 81 6.86 -3.77 5.26
C VAL A 81 8.26 -4.18 4.82
N LYS A 82 8.87 -3.45 3.89
CA LYS A 82 10.23 -3.69 3.38
C LYS A 82 11.30 -3.54 4.45
N THR A 83 11.18 -2.53 5.31
CA THR A 83 12.13 -2.27 6.40
C THR A 83 11.86 -3.07 7.67
N GLN A 84 10.71 -3.75 7.76
CA GLN A 84 10.33 -4.52 8.94
C GLN A 84 11.31 -5.67 9.26
N PRO A 85 11.76 -6.51 8.30
CA PRO A 85 12.72 -7.58 8.58
C PRO A 85 14.05 -7.06 9.14
N GLU A 86 14.55 -5.95 8.60
CA GLU A 86 15.79 -5.31 9.05
C GLU A 86 15.65 -4.82 10.51
N LYS A 87 14.57 -4.10 10.82
CA LYS A 87 14.29 -3.63 12.19
C LYS A 87 14.13 -4.79 13.18
N ILE A 88 13.49 -5.89 12.77
CA ILE A 88 13.37 -7.08 13.61
C ILE A 88 14.76 -7.71 13.83
N GLN A 89 15.62 -7.73 12.82
CA GLN A 89 16.97 -8.27 12.93
C GLN A 89 17.86 -7.44 13.86
N GLU A 90 17.76 -6.10 13.82
CA GLU A 90 18.41 -5.22 14.80
C GLU A 90 17.93 -5.50 16.23
N ALA A 91 16.61 -5.68 16.41
CA ALA A 91 16.05 -6.03 17.70
C ALA A 91 16.57 -7.39 18.20
N ILE A 92 16.72 -8.38 17.33
CA ILE A 92 17.33 -9.68 17.68
C ILE A 92 18.76 -9.48 18.20
N LEU A 93 19.59 -8.68 17.50
CA LEU A 93 20.96 -8.40 17.94
C LEU A 93 21.00 -7.71 19.31
N PHE A 94 20.07 -6.79 19.57
CA PHE A 94 19.93 -6.17 20.88
C PHE A 94 19.61 -7.20 21.97
N TRP A 95 18.59 -8.03 21.77
CA TRP A 95 18.19 -9.04 22.76
C TRP A 95 19.23 -10.15 22.95
N GLN A 96 20.02 -10.47 21.93
CA GLN A 96 21.17 -11.38 22.07
C GLN A 96 22.21 -10.83 23.03
N LYS A 97 22.55 -9.55 22.93
CA LYS A 97 23.45 -8.89 23.91
C LYS A 97 22.88 -8.93 25.33
N VAL A 98 21.56 -8.80 25.47
CA VAL A 98 20.89 -8.93 26.77
C VAL A 98 21.05 -10.36 27.32
N THR A 99 20.88 -11.39 26.49
CA THR A 99 21.10 -12.78 26.93
C THR A 99 22.56 -13.09 27.25
N ASP A 100 23.52 -12.41 26.61
CA ASP A 100 24.95 -12.58 26.92
C ASP A 100 25.29 -12.00 28.31
N GLN A 101 24.68 -10.87 28.68
CA GLN A 101 24.88 -10.25 29.99
C GLN A 101 24.04 -10.91 31.09
N PHE A 102 22.84 -11.38 30.75
CA PHE A 102 21.87 -11.94 31.68
C PHE A 102 21.37 -13.31 31.16
N PRO A 103 22.18 -14.37 31.29
CA PRO A 103 21.87 -15.69 30.71
C PRO A 103 20.64 -16.38 31.33
N ASN A 104 20.17 -15.91 32.49
CA ASN A 104 18.97 -16.43 33.14
C ASN A 104 17.78 -15.46 33.01
N TYR A 105 17.82 -14.49 32.10
CA TYR A 105 16.70 -13.56 31.91
C TYR A 105 15.66 -14.12 30.92
N ARG A 106 14.65 -14.80 31.47
CA ARG A 106 13.58 -15.47 30.72
C ARG A 106 12.93 -14.59 29.66
N ASP A 107 12.64 -13.32 29.97
CA ASP A 107 11.91 -12.45 29.04
C ASP A 107 12.75 -12.10 27.80
N ALA A 108 14.08 -12.03 27.92
CA ALA A 108 14.95 -11.83 26.77
C ALA A 108 14.85 -12.99 25.77
N TYR A 109 14.84 -14.23 26.26
CA TYR A 109 14.63 -15.41 25.42
C TYR A 109 13.21 -15.44 24.81
N LEU A 110 12.18 -15.01 25.54
CA LEU A 110 10.84 -14.85 24.96
C LEU A 110 10.80 -13.81 23.84
N LYS A 111 11.49 -12.68 24.01
CA LYS A 111 11.58 -11.65 22.96
C LYS A 111 12.29 -12.19 21.73
N LEU A 112 13.41 -12.89 21.90
CA LEU A 112 14.09 -13.56 20.80
C LEU A 112 13.20 -14.57 20.09
N ALA A 113 12.45 -15.39 20.83
CA ALA A 113 11.52 -16.36 20.23
C ALA A 113 10.43 -15.67 19.39
N ILE A 114 9.83 -14.60 19.89
CA ILE A 114 8.80 -13.84 19.19
C ILE A 114 9.36 -13.19 17.93
N LEU A 115 10.53 -12.54 18.02
CA LEU A 115 11.16 -11.85 16.89
C LEU A 115 11.59 -12.86 15.80
N SER A 116 12.15 -14.00 16.19
CA SER A 116 12.48 -15.08 15.26
C SER A 116 11.24 -15.63 14.55
N ARG A 117 10.12 -15.79 15.26
CA ARG A 117 8.84 -16.17 14.65
C ARG A 117 8.34 -15.14 13.63
N GLN A 118 8.49 -13.84 13.92
CA GLN A 118 8.12 -12.77 12.98
C GLN A 118 8.96 -12.80 11.69
N LEU A 119 10.18 -13.32 11.73
CA LEU A 119 11.02 -13.56 10.56
C LEU A 119 10.80 -14.94 9.90
N ASN A 120 9.76 -15.67 10.31
CA ASN A 120 9.51 -17.06 9.90
C ASN A 120 10.70 -18.01 10.19
N ARG A 121 11.56 -17.67 11.15
CA ARG A 121 12.66 -18.51 11.64
C ARG A 121 12.17 -19.42 12.75
N THR A 122 11.27 -20.35 12.41
CA THR A 122 10.57 -21.21 13.38
C THR A 122 11.52 -22.05 14.23
N PHE A 123 12.61 -22.57 13.65
CA PHE A 123 13.62 -23.33 14.39
C PHE A 123 14.29 -22.50 15.50
N ASP A 124 14.74 -21.28 15.16
CA ASP A 124 15.33 -20.36 16.15
C ASP A 124 14.31 -19.95 17.20
N ALA A 125 13.06 -19.71 16.79
CA ALA A 125 11.99 -19.37 17.71
C ALA A 125 11.78 -20.48 18.76
N GLN A 126 11.73 -21.75 18.32
CA GLN A 126 11.59 -22.89 19.23
C GLN A 126 12.80 -23.04 20.15
N LYS A 127 14.03 -22.85 19.63
CA LYS A 127 15.26 -22.92 20.42
C LYS A 127 15.24 -21.90 21.58
N PHE A 128 14.92 -20.63 21.29
CA PHE A 128 14.84 -19.60 22.32
C PHE A 128 13.67 -19.81 23.28
N LEU A 129 12.54 -20.31 22.77
CA LEU A 129 11.39 -20.63 23.61
C LEU A 129 11.70 -21.74 24.61
N ASN A 130 12.38 -22.79 24.18
CA ASN A 130 12.82 -23.88 25.07
C ASN A 130 13.73 -23.33 26.18
N LYS A 131 14.65 -22.41 25.86
CA LYS A 131 15.47 -21.73 26.88
C LYS A 131 14.64 -20.91 27.85
N ALA A 132 13.61 -20.20 27.39
CA ALA A 132 12.70 -19.48 28.27
C ALA A 132 11.95 -20.42 29.23
N LEU A 133 11.53 -21.60 28.75
CA LEU A 133 10.84 -22.63 29.55
C LEU A 133 11.79 -23.39 30.49
N GLU A 134 13.07 -23.55 30.14
CA GLU A 134 14.08 -24.08 31.05
C GLU A 134 14.28 -23.16 32.26
N ILE A 135 14.23 -21.83 32.05
CA ILE A 135 14.39 -20.82 33.12
C ILE A 135 13.10 -20.69 33.95
N ASP A 136 11.94 -20.60 33.30
CA ASP A 136 10.63 -20.54 33.95
C ASP A 136 9.64 -21.52 33.28
N PRO A 137 9.56 -22.76 33.79
CA PRO A 137 8.63 -23.76 33.28
C PRO A 137 7.16 -23.37 33.44
N ASN A 138 6.85 -22.44 34.34
CA ASN A 138 5.48 -22.00 34.65
C ASN A 138 5.07 -20.74 33.88
N SER A 139 5.92 -20.26 32.96
CA SER A 139 5.62 -19.13 32.10
C SER A 139 4.44 -19.42 31.17
N GLU A 140 3.26 -18.91 31.51
CA GLU A 140 2.05 -19.01 30.68
C GLU A 140 2.24 -18.39 29.29
N VAL A 141 3.01 -17.29 29.22
CA VAL A 141 3.36 -16.65 27.95
C VAL A 141 4.18 -17.58 27.05
N ALA A 142 5.14 -18.31 27.64
CA ALA A 142 5.96 -19.26 26.91
C ALA A 142 5.14 -20.45 26.40
N LYS A 143 4.30 -21.03 27.27
CA LYS A 143 3.40 -22.14 26.88
C LYS A 143 2.45 -21.73 25.76
N LYS A 144 1.86 -20.54 25.84
CA LYS A 144 1.01 -19.99 24.77
C LYS A 144 1.77 -19.77 23.47
N LEU A 145 3.01 -19.29 23.52
CA LEU A 145 3.82 -19.16 22.31
C LEU A 145 4.17 -20.55 21.72
N SER A 146 4.39 -21.55 22.57
CA SER A 146 4.71 -22.92 22.15
C SER A 146 3.57 -23.58 21.39
N SER A 147 2.31 -23.24 21.68
CA SER A 147 1.17 -23.75 20.91
C SER A 147 0.98 -23.06 19.55
N LEU A 148 1.77 -22.01 19.26
CA LEU A 148 1.66 -21.18 18.05
C LEU A 148 2.86 -21.33 17.10
N LEU A 149 3.83 -22.18 17.47
CA LEU A 149 5.02 -22.57 16.71
C LEU A 149 4.87 -24.00 16.23
#